data_AF-A0A0W0YCQ6-F1
#
_entry.id   AF-A0A0W0YCQ6-F1
#
_cell.length_a   1.000
_cell.length_b   1.000
_cell.length_c   1.000
_cell.angle_alpha   90.00
_cell.angle_beta   90.00
_cell.angle_gamma   90.00
#
_symmetry.space_group_name_H-M   'P 1'
#
loop_
_entity.id
_entity.type
_entity.pdbx_description
1 polymer ?
#
loop_
_entity_poly.entity_id
_entity_poly.type
_entity_poly.pdbx_seq_one_letter_code
_entity_poly.pdbx_strand_id
1 'polypeptide(L)'
;MEQDRFSHNQKLYIVGMVCLLLSLGLFVFSLYIIPFFIWDLNYNVPYFILALMNLFQEEYNYSVEESKVIVWLIFFIPSIVTGLISYVVSNYIDNQIYKAEQKNEENQGNIYKQEKRIMRRESVAFSLKILSLMILFIFLIFLFQYLIQS
;
A
#
# COMPACT_ATOMS: atom_id res chain seq x y z
N MET A 1 10.83 -21.50 0.01
CA MET A 1 9.59 -20.68 -0.05
C MET A 1 9.70 -19.49 -1.00
N GLU A 2 10.49 -18.43 -0.73
CA GLU A 2 10.65 -17.33 -1.69
C GLU A 2 11.39 -17.76 -2.97
N GLN A 3 12.40 -18.62 -2.81
CA GLN A 3 13.17 -19.19 -3.91
C GLN A 3 12.30 -20.04 -4.86
N ASP A 4 11.28 -20.73 -4.33
CA ASP A 4 10.32 -21.54 -5.11
C ASP A 4 9.30 -20.66 -5.87
N ARG A 5 8.92 -19.52 -5.28
CA ARG A 5 8.07 -18.51 -5.95
C ARG A 5 8.80 -17.85 -7.11
N PHE A 6 10.08 -17.54 -6.91
CA PHE A 6 10.92 -16.94 -7.94
C PHE A 6 11.22 -17.91 -9.08
N SER A 7 11.45 -19.19 -8.79
CA SER A 7 11.76 -20.22 -9.80
C SER A 7 10.57 -20.59 -10.69
N HIS A 8 9.34 -20.58 -10.16
CA HIS A 8 8.15 -20.95 -10.94
C HIS A 8 7.62 -19.85 -11.86
N ASN A 9 7.58 -18.58 -11.42
CA ASN A 9 6.99 -17.48 -12.19
C ASN A 9 7.67 -16.13 -11.89
N GLN A 10 8.96 -16.01 -12.23
CA GLN A 10 9.81 -14.85 -11.97
C GLN A 10 9.18 -13.51 -12.38
N LYS A 11 8.55 -13.44 -13.57
CA LYS A 11 7.96 -12.19 -14.08
C LYS A 11 6.77 -11.71 -13.25
N LEU A 12 5.85 -12.61 -12.91
CA LEU A 12 4.66 -12.29 -12.10
C LEU A 12 5.07 -11.90 -10.67
N TYR A 13 6.08 -12.58 -10.11
CA TYR A 13 6.60 -12.26 -8.79
C TYR A 13 7.16 -10.83 -8.71
N ILE A 14 7.98 -10.43 -9.71
CA ILE A 14 8.51 -9.06 -9.80
C ILE A 14 7.38 -8.04 -9.95
N VAL A 15 6.39 -8.30 -10.81
CA VAL A 15 5.22 -7.41 -10.98
C VAL A 15 4.46 -7.26 -9.67
N GLY A 16 4.21 -8.36 -8.95
CA GLY A 16 3.54 -8.33 -7.64
C GLY A 16 4.30 -7.47 -6.63
N MET A 17 5.63 -7.61 -6.56
CA MET A 17 6.48 -6.79 -5.70
C MET A 17 6.47 -5.30 -6.06
N VAL A 18 6.59 -4.97 -7.34
CA VAL A 18 6.53 -3.57 -7.80
C VAL A 18 5.17 -2.94 -7.47
N CYS A 19 4.08 -3.66 -7.74
CA CYS A 19 2.74 -3.21 -7.36
C CYS A 19 2.58 -3.03 -5.84
N LEU A 20 3.18 -3.91 -5.04
CA LEU A 20 3.18 -3.78 -3.58
C LEU A 20 3.92 -2.51 -3.12
N LEU A 21 5.11 -2.27 -3.65
CA LEU A 21 5.93 -1.11 -3.31
C LEU A 21 5.25 0.19 -3.73
N LEU A 22 4.67 0.24 -4.93
CA LEU A 22 3.88 1.38 -5.39
C LEU A 22 2.67 1.62 -4.51
N SER A 23 1.95 0.56 -4.15
CA SER A 23 0.80 0.65 -3.25
C SER A 23 1.19 1.26 -1.91
N LEU A 24 2.23 0.73 -1.27
CA LEU A 24 2.70 1.21 0.03
C LEU A 24 3.17 2.67 -0.05
N GLY A 25 3.99 2.99 -1.05
CA GLY A 25 4.54 4.33 -1.24
C GLY A 25 3.45 5.37 -1.47
N LEU A 26 2.52 5.10 -2.39
CA LEU A 26 1.38 5.99 -2.67
C LEU A 26 0.42 6.09 -1.50
N PHE A 27 0.18 4.99 -0.77
CA PHE A 27 -0.71 4.99 0.39
C PHE A 27 -0.14 5.87 1.50
N VAL A 28 1.13 5.68 1.84
CA VAL A 28 1.84 6.47 2.86
C VAL A 28 1.91 7.93 2.44
N PHE A 29 2.18 8.20 1.16
CA PHE A 29 2.14 9.55 0.62
C PHE A 29 0.74 10.18 0.72
N SER A 30 -0.32 9.41 0.44
CA SER A 30 -1.71 9.88 0.60
C SER A 30 -2.04 10.19 2.06
N LEU A 31 -1.53 9.42 3.02
CA LEU A 31 -1.70 9.69 4.45
C LEU A 31 -0.88 10.91 4.90
N TYR A 32 0.31 11.09 4.31
CA TYR A 32 1.17 12.24 4.59
C TYR A 32 0.53 13.56 4.21
N ILE A 33 -0.26 13.63 3.12
CA ILE A 33 -0.91 14.88 2.67
C ILE A 33 -2.25 15.17 3.37
N ILE A 34 -2.89 14.18 3.98
CA ILE A 34 -4.19 14.34 4.67
C ILE A 34 -4.16 15.46 5.72
N PRO A 35 -3.15 15.55 6.62
CA PRO A 35 -3.16 16.56 7.66
C PRO A 35 -3.07 17.99 7.13
N PHE A 36 -2.37 18.18 6.01
CA PHE A 36 -2.37 19.45 5.28
C PHE A 36 -3.75 19.80 4.72
N PHE A 37 -4.52 18.82 4.22
CA PHE A 37 -5.84 19.09 3.67
C PHE A 37 -6.94 19.33 4.72
N ILE A 38 -6.93 18.58 5.82
CA ILE A 38 -7.99 18.62 6.85
C ILE A 38 -7.76 19.74 7.87
N TRP A 39 -6.52 19.93 8.31
CA TRP A 39 -6.18 20.85 9.41
C TRP A 39 -5.32 22.03 8.96
N ASP A 40 -5.05 22.16 7.66
CA ASP A 40 -4.19 23.20 7.07
C ASP A 40 -2.84 23.32 7.81
N LEU A 41 -2.29 22.19 8.28
CA LEU A 41 -1.04 22.16 9.03
C LEU A 41 0.11 22.66 8.16
N ASN A 42 0.91 23.58 8.69
CA ASN A 42 2.03 24.19 7.98
C ASN A 42 3.31 23.36 8.14
N TYR A 43 3.52 22.42 7.23
CA TYR A 43 4.76 21.64 7.08
C TYR A 43 5.20 21.61 5.61
N ASN A 44 6.38 21.05 5.34
CA ASN A 44 6.96 21.02 3.99
C ASN A 44 6.23 20.02 3.08
N VAL A 45 5.08 20.42 2.57
CA VAL A 45 4.34 19.69 1.52
C VAL A 45 5.04 19.91 0.17
N PRO A 46 5.27 18.86 -0.63
CA PRO A 46 5.87 19.01 -1.95
C PRO A 46 5.12 20.00 -2.84
N TYR A 47 5.87 20.88 -3.52
CA TYR A 47 5.30 21.94 -4.36
C TYR A 47 4.31 21.43 -5.41
N PHE A 48 4.52 20.23 -5.96
CA PHE A 48 3.61 19.68 -6.96
C PHE A 48 2.19 19.44 -6.43
N ILE A 49 2.00 19.23 -5.12
CA ILE A 49 0.67 19.13 -4.52
C ILE A 49 -0.06 20.47 -4.60
N LEU A 50 0.64 21.56 -4.28
CA LEU A 50 0.11 22.92 -4.39
C LEU A 50 -0.16 23.28 -5.86
N ALA A 51 0.76 22.94 -6.76
CA ALA A 51 0.58 23.16 -8.20
C ALA A 51 -0.64 22.40 -8.74
N LEU A 52 -0.87 21.17 -8.27
CA LEU A 52 -2.02 20.37 -8.69
C LEU A 52 -3.34 20.92 -8.11
N MET A 53 -3.34 21.38 -6.86
CA MET A 53 -4.48 22.11 -6.30
C MET A 53 -4.81 23.37 -7.10
N ASN A 54 -3.81 24.19 -7.40
CA ASN A 54 -3.99 25.40 -8.20
C ASN A 54 -4.51 25.08 -9.60
N LEU A 55 -4.00 24.03 -10.25
CA LEU A 55 -4.51 23.58 -11.53
C LEU A 55 -6.01 23.25 -11.48
N PHE A 56 -6.47 22.56 -10.43
CA PHE A 56 -7.90 22.26 -10.27
C PHE A 56 -8.75 23.50 -9.95
N GLN A 57 -8.21 24.45 -9.19
CA GLN A 57 -8.92 25.70 -8.86
C GLN A 57 -8.99 26.67 -10.04
N GLU A 58 -7.86 26.89 -10.73
CA GLU A 58 -7.72 27.92 -11.77
C GLU A 58 -8.24 27.43 -13.13
N GLU A 59 -7.88 26.21 -13.53
CA GLU A 59 -8.22 25.70 -14.88
C GLU A 59 -9.60 25.05 -14.92
N TYR A 60 -9.99 24.37 -13.83
CA TYR A 60 -11.25 23.61 -13.76
C TYR A 60 -12.32 24.28 -12.90
N ASN A 61 -12.05 25.45 -12.31
CA ASN A 61 -12.96 26.20 -11.42
C ASN A 61 -13.52 25.37 -10.26
N TYR A 62 -12.76 24.38 -9.77
CA TYR A 62 -13.15 23.63 -8.57
C TYR A 62 -13.00 24.50 -7.33
N SER A 63 -13.88 24.27 -6.36
CA SER A 63 -13.70 24.86 -5.03
C SER A 63 -12.42 24.34 -4.36
N VAL A 64 -11.98 25.06 -3.31
CA VAL A 64 -10.79 24.68 -2.53
C VAL A 64 -10.94 23.26 -1.96
N GLU A 65 -12.12 22.93 -1.42
CA GLU A 65 -12.38 21.63 -0.81
C GLU A 65 -12.45 20.50 -1.84
N GLU A 66 -13.09 20.73 -2.99
CA GLU A 66 -13.12 19.75 -4.09
C GLU A 66 -11.70 19.47 -4.59
N SER A 67 -10.88 20.50 -4.73
CA SER A 67 -9.49 20.38 -5.18
C SER A 67 -8.65 19.55 -4.21
N LYS A 68 -8.79 19.77 -2.90
CA LYS A 68 -8.12 18.96 -1.86
C LYS A 68 -8.50 17.48 -1.99
N VAL A 69 -9.79 17.19 -2.12
CA VAL A 69 -10.29 15.81 -2.24
C VAL A 69 -9.81 15.13 -3.54
N ILE A 70 -9.91 15.82 -4.68
CA ILE A 70 -9.47 15.27 -5.97
C ILE A 70 -7.97 14.96 -5.95
N VAL A 71 -7.15 15.91 -5.47
CA VAL A 71 -5.70 15.71 -5.34
C VAL A 71 -5.39 14.52 -4.45
N TRP A 72 -6.09 14.38 -3.32
CA TRP A 72 -5.91 13.22 -2.45
C TRP A 72 -6.27 11.90 -3.15
N LEU A 73 -7.41 11.85 -3.85
CA LEU A 73 -7.88 10.66 -4.57
C LEU A 73 -6.91 10.20 -5.67
N ILE A 74 -6.19 11.12 -6.32
CA ILE A 74 -5.17 10.81 -7.34
C ILE A 74 -4.05 9.92 -6.78
N PHE A 75 -3.72 10.03 -5.49
CA PHE A 75 -2.71 9.17 -4.86
C PHE A 75 -3.36 7.97 -4.16
N PHE A 76 -4.48 8.19 -3.49
CA PHE A 76 -5.15 7.17 -2.71
C PHE A 76 -5.72 6.05 -3.60
N ILE A 77 -6.44 6.37 -4.68
CA ILE A 77 -7.07 5.33 -5.53
C ILE A 77 -6.01 4.43 -6.17
N PRO A 78 -4.96 4.95 -6.84
CA PRO A 78 -3.93 4.09 -7.41
C PRO A 78 -3.19 3.26 -6.36
N SER A 79 -3.04 3.75 -5.12
CA SER A 79 -2.47 2.98 -4.01
C SER A 79 -3.29 1.73 -3.71
N ILE A 80 -4.62 1.85 -3.66
CA ILE A 80 -5.52 0.71 -3.40
C ILE A 80 -5.53 -0.24 -4.58
N VAL A 81 -5.63 0.28 -5.80
CA VAL A 81 -5.65 -0.54 -7.04
C VAL A 81 -4.38 -1.37 -7.17
N THR A 82 -3.20 -0.76 -7.00
CA THR A 82 -1.93 -1.48 -7.07
C THR A 82 -1.77 -2.50 -5.94
N GLY A 83 -2.31 -2.21 -4.75
CA GLY A 83 -2.35 -3.15 -3.63
C GLY A 83 -3.22 -4.38 -3.93
N LEU A 84 -4.39 -4.17 -4.53
CA LEU A 84 -5.28 -5.26 -4.96
C LEU A 84 -4.62 -6.13 -6.04
N ILE A 85 -3.94 -5.51 -7.02
CA ILE A 85 -3.20 -6.25 -8.05
C ILE A 85 -2.12 -7.11 -7.41
N SER A 86 -1.32 -6.55 -6.51
CA SER A 86 -0.29 -7.29 -5.78
C SER A 86 -0.88 -8.49 -5.02
N TYR A 87 -2.00 -8.29 -4.33
CA TYR A 87 -2.70 -9.36 -3.63
C TYR A 87 -3.18 -10.47 -4.57
N VAL A 88 -3.79 -10.13 -5.70
CA VAL A 88 -4.26 -11.11 -6.69
C VAL A 88 -3.08 -11.89 -7.28
N VAL A 89 -2.00 -11.21 -7.66
CA VAL A 89 -0.80 -11.83 -8.22
C VAL A 89 -0.13 -12.76 -7.21
N SER A 90 0.02 -12.33 -5.95
CA SER A 90 0.58 -13.19 -4.90
C SER A 90 -0.26 -14.43 -4.68
N ASN A 91 -1.60 -14.29 -4.66
CA ASN A 91 -2.50 -15.44 -4.52
C ASN A 91 -2.44 -16.40 -5.70
N TYR A 92 -2.27 -15.87 -6.90
CA TYR A 92 -2.15 -16.67 -8.11
C TYR A 92 -0.86 -17.51 -8.11
N ILE A 93 0.28 -16.90 -7.75
CA ILE A 93 1.57 -17.61 -7.61
C ILE A 93 1.46 -18.70 -6.55
N ASP A 94 0.89 -18.38 -5.39
CA ASP A 94 0.71 -19.33 -4.28
C ASP A 94 -0.17 -20.53 -4.63
N ASN A 95 -1.15 -20.33 -5.52
CA ASN A 95 -2.02 -21.39 -5.98
C ASN A 95 -1.37 -22.25 -7.06
N GLN A 96 -0.48 -21.67 -7.89
CA GLN A 96 0.28 -22.45 -8.86
C GLN A 96 1.29 -23.37 -8.18
N ILE A 97 2.05 -22.87 -7.21
CA ILE A 97 3.00 -23.67 -6.43
C ILE A 97 2.25 -24.80 -5.73
N TYR A 98 1.11 -24.50 -5.12
CA TYR A 98 0.26 -25.49 -4.47
C TYR A 98 -0.21 -26.61 -5.43
N LYS A 99 -0.63 -26.26 -6.65
CA LYS A 99 -1.05 -27.26 -7.65
C LYS A 99 0.13 -28.11 -8.16
N ALA A 100 1.33 -27.53 -8.23
CA ALA A 100 2.55 -28.25 -8.60
C ALA A 100 2.97 -29.25 -7.51
N GLU A 101 2.91 -28.86 -6.24
CA GLU A 101 3.22 -29.71 -5.08
C GLU A 101 2.19 -30.84 -4.90
N GLN A 102 0.89 -30.56 -5.04
CA GLN A 102 -0.17 -31.58 -4.94
C GLN A 102 -0.08 -32.67 -6.01
N LYS A 103 0.49 -32.38 -7.18
CA LYS A 103 0.66 -33.36 -8.26
C LYS A 103 1.76 -34.39 -7.93
N ASN A 104 2.64 -34.08 -6.97
CA ASN A 104 3.75 -34.95 -6.56
C ASN A 104 3.44 -35.76 -5.29
N GLU A 105 2.47 -35.35 -4.46
CA GLU A 105 2.15 -36.02 -3.19
C GLU A 105 0.64 -36.18 -2.96
N GLU A 106 0.10 -37.33 -3.35
CA GLU A 106 -1.34 -37.59 -3.39
C GLU A 106 -2.00 -37.86 -2.01
N ASN A 107 -1.38 -37.58 -0.85
CA ASN A 107 -1.95 -38.00 0.46
C ASN A 107 -1.80 -37.05 1.68
N GLN A 108 -1.60 -35.74 1.55
CA GLN A 108 -1.49 -34.82 2.71
C GLN A 108 -2.37 -33.55 2.67
N GLY A 109 -3.54 -33.61 2.01
CA GLY A 109 -4.36 -32.43 1.69
C GLY A 109 -4.96 -31.60 2.83
N ASN A 110 -4.90 -32.05 4.10
CA ASN A 110 -5.56 -31.37 5.23
C ASN A 110 -4.62 -30.62 6.17
N ILE A 111 -3.40 -31.11 6.42
CA ILE A 111 -2.47 -30.47 7.38
C ILE A 111 -1.86 -29.20 6.78
N TYR A 112 -1.44 -29.26 5.51
CA TYR A 112 -0.78 -28.13 4.84
C TYR A 112 -1.72 -26.94 4.53
N LYS A 113 -3.02 -27.22 4.30
CA LYS A 113 -4.06 -26.19 4.15
C LYS A 113 -4.24 -25.35 5.42
N GLN A 114 -4.03 -25.97 6.58
CA GLN A 114 -4.16 -25.33 7.88
C GLN A 114 -2.94 -24.45 8.18
N GLU A 115 -1.72 -24.93 7.92
CA GLU A 115 -0.49 -24.13 8.00
C GLU A 115 -0.51 -22.90 7.08
N LYS A 116 -0.98 -23.03 5.83
CA LYS A 116 -1.07 -21.91 4.90
C LYS A 116 -2.04 -20.81 5.37
N ARG A 117 -3.13 -21.18 6.05
CA ARG A 117 -4.06 -20.22 6.66
C ARG A 117 -3.42 -19.49 7.84
N ILE A 118 -2.65 -20.21 8.66
CA ILE A 118 -1.92 -19.65 9.81
C ILE A 118 -0.84 -18.68 9.31
N MET A 119 0.01 -19.10 8.38
CA MET A 119 1.04 -18.23 7.79
C MET A 119 0.45 -17.00 7.10
N ARG A 120 -0.66 -17.12 6.36
CA ARG A 120 -1.34 -15.93 5.79
C ARG A 120 -1.82 -14.97 6.85
N ARG A 121 -2.41 -15.48 7.93
CA ARG A 121 -2.88 -14.65 9.04
C ARG A 121 -1.71 -13.94 9.70
N GLU A 122 -0.57 -14.61 9.84
CA GLU A 122 0.67 -14.02 10.34
C GLU A 122 1.26 -12.97 9.40
N SER A 123 1.32 -13.23 8.09
CA SER A 123 1.80 -12.25 7.11
C SER A 123 0.91 -11.00 7.06
N VAL A 124 -0.41 -11.16 7.11
CA VAL A 124 -1.34 -10.01 7.18
C VAL A 124 -1.17 -9.25 8.49
N ALA A 125 -1.03 -9.96 9.62
CA ALA A 125 -0.78 -9.32 10.91
C ALA A 125 0.56 -8.57 10.92
N PHE A 126 1.59 -9.10 10.25
CA PHE A 126 2.88 -8.46 10.11
C PHE A 126 2.80 -7.20 9.22
N SER A 127 2.14 -7.28 8.06
CA SER A 127 1.88 -6.11 7.21
C SER A 127 1.07 -5.03 7.93
N LEU A 128 0.07 -5.42 8.72
CA LEU A 128 -0.72 -4.51 9.54
C LEU A 128 0.13 -3.83 10.63
N LYS A 129 1.04 -4.59 11.26
CA LYS A 129 2.01 -4.02 12.23
C LYS A 129 2.92 -3.00 11.56
N ILE A 130 3.45 -3.29 10.37
CA ILE A 130 4.27 -2.35 9.61
C ILE A 130 3.45 -1.09 9.28
N LEU A 131 2.24 -1.25 8.78
CA LEU A 131 1.36 -0.13 8.44
C LEU A 131 1.02 0.73 9.67
N SER A 132 0.74 0.09 10.82
CA SER A 132 0.53 0.77 12.10
C SER A 132 1.80 1.51 12.57
N LEU A 133 2.98 0.92 12.40
CA LEU A 133 4.26 1.55 12.71
C LEU A 133 4.50 2.79 11.83
N MET A 134 4.19 2.71 10.53
CA MET A 134 4.32 3.85 9.62
C MET A 134 3.40 5.00 10.03
N ILE A 135 2.14 4.71 10.39
CA ILE A 135 1.20 5.72 10.89
C ILE A 135 1.71 6.34 12.20
N LEU A 136 2.21 5.53 13.13
CA LEU A 136 2.79 6.00 14.38
C LEU A 136 3.99 6.91 14.14
N PHE A 137 4.84 6.57 13.18
CA PHE A 137 6.02 7.37 12.84
C PHE A 137 5.61 8.74 12.28
N ILE A 138 4.62 8.78 11.39
CA ILE A 138 4.04 10.03 10.89
C ILE A 138 3.48 10.86 12.05
N PHE A 139 2.71 10.24 12.95
CA PHE A 139 2.16 10.91 14.12
C PHE A 139 3.24 11.52 15.02
N LEU A 140 4.34 10.79 15.26
CA LEU A 140 5.48 11.29 16.02
C LEU A 140 6.13 12.50 15.35
N ILE A 141 6.34 12.46 14.04
CA ILE A 141 6.87 13.62 13.29
C ILE A 141 5.97 14.85 13.51
N PHE A 142 4.65 14.68 13.40
CA PHE A 142 3.71 15.77 13.65
C PHE A 142 3.76 16.28 15.10
N LEU A 143 3.89 15.38 16.08
CA LEU A 143 3.98 15.76 17.50
C LEU A 143 5.27 16.54 17.78
N PHE A 144 6.40 16.10 17.24
CA PHE A 144 7.67 16.83 17.34
C PHE A 144 7.60 18.19 16.67
N GLN A 145 7.00 18.26 15.48
CA GLN A 145 6.82 19.53 14.79
C GLN A 145 5.97 20.50 15.61
N TYR A 146 4.86 20.04 16.19
CA TYR A 146 4.02 20.84 17.06
C TYR A 146 4.79 21.37 18.28
N LEU A 147 5.61 20.54 18.92
CA LEU A 147 6.44 20.96 20.07
C LEU A 147 7.55 21.95 19.70
N ILE A 148 8.06 21.91 18.47
CA ILE A 148 9.12 22.82 17.99
C ILE A 148 8.54 24.15 17.50
N GLN A 149 7.32 24.14 16.96
CA GLN A 149 6.61 25.34 16.48
C GLN A 149 5.78 26.04 17.58
N SER A 150 5.55 25.40 18.73
CA SER A 150 4.98 26.01 19.94
C SER A 150 6.05 26.68 20.80
#